data_AF-A0A7C7S6H9-F1
#
_entry.id   AF-A0A7C7S6H9-F1
#
_cell.length_a   1.000
_cell.length_b   1.000
_cell.length_c   1.000
_cell.angle_alpha   90.00
_cell.angle_beta   90.00
_cell.angle_gamma   90.00
#
_symmetry.space_group_name_H-M   'P 1'
#
loop_
_entity.id
_entity.type
_entity.pdbx_description
1 polymer ?
#
loop_
_entity_poly.entity_id
_entity_poly.type
_entity_poly.pdbx_seq_one_letter_code
_entity_poly.pdbx_strand_id
1 'polypeptide(L)'
;MERHVVVPRGMAGIPTEHGDFNVQGPSVIRCPTWLPDPPGAYLLYFAHHRGFSIRLAASDRPAGPWHLVSSDVLNAGDAAPILPTDHTNLHVASPDVQVDEEGRTLRMTFHGHVSPSAGGHLPSWGTYPTYDQHTLVATSGDGRRFLPLPDGPAISPSYHRGFAWDGWWYGLSMPSQLVRSADGLSGFEYGPTLFDDVEIRHSGVLVDGHHLRIWFTRAGDAPERIMGCQVDLRGDWTGWTPSEPVEVLRPAESWEGADLPVEPTTRGPAFHPQNGLRDPFVLDDDGERWLYYAAAGEFALGVVRLPEPS
;
A
#
# COMPACT_ATOMS: atom_id res chain seq x y z
N MET A 1 15.71 10.51 13.55
CA MET A 1 14.85 11.17 12.54
C MET A 1 13.60 11.63 13.26
N GLU A 2 13.09 12.82 12.96
CA GLU A 2 11.84 13.31 13.55
C GLU A 2 10.66 12.48 13.02
N ARG A 3 9.78 12.01 13.91
CA ARG A 3 8.66 11.13 13.58
C ARG A 3 7.36 11.83 13.91
N HIS A 4 6.38 11.75 13.00
CA HIS A 4 5.07 12.34 13.19
C HIS A 4 4.00 11.27 13.05
N VAL A 5 3.01 11.31 13.93
CA VAL A 5 1.77 10.55 13.74
C VAL A 5 0.86 11.31 12.78
N VAL A 6 0.46 10.67 11.69
CA VAL A 6 -0.40 11.28 10.66
C VAL A 6 -1.86 10.85 10.85
N VAL A 7 -2.10 9.59 11.22
CA VAL A 7 -3.42 9.09 11.60
C VAL A 7 -3.31 8.41 12.97
N PRO A 8 -3.61 9.11 14.08
CA PRO A 8 -3.57 8.51 15.40
C PRO A 8 -4.79 7.61 15.64
N ARG A 9 -4.63 6.67 16.58
CA ARG A 9 -5.78 5.97 17.16
C ARG A 9 -6.78 6.97 17.71
N GLY A 10 -8.02 6.91 17.23
CA GLY A 10 -9.09 7.81 17.67
C GLY A 10 -9.18 9.14 16.93
N MET A 11 -8.51 9.31 15.78
CA MET A 11 -8.82 10.41 14.86
C MET A 11 -10.33 10.44 14.58
N ALA A 12 -10.94 11.61 14.77
CA ALA A 12 -12.39 11.78 14.64
C ALA A 12 -12.88 11.42 13.23
N GLY A 13 -14.03 10.76 13.16
CA GLY A 13 -14.68 10.37 11.90
C GLY A 13 -14.16 9.07 11.27
N ILE A 14 -13.07 8.49 11.77
CA ILE A 14 -12.62 7.17 11.31
C ILE A 14 -13.54 6.09 11.89
N PRO A 15 -14.24 5.29 11.05
CA PRO A 15 -15.13 4.26 11.55
C PRO A 15 -14.32 3.07 12.11
N THR A 16 -14.86 2.48 13.17
CA THR A 16 -14.52 1.10 13.56
C THR A 16 -15.30 0.13 12.68
N GLU A 17 -14.65 -0.93 12.23
CA GLU A 17 -15.28 -1.94 11.38
C GLU A 17 -15.10 -3.32 12.04
N HIS A 18 -16.14 -4.14 12.00
CA HIS A 18 -16.18 -5.42 12.75
C HIS A 18 -15.94 -5.28 14.27
N GLY A 19 -16.18 -4.09 14.83
CA GLY A 19 -15.93 -3.79 16.24
C GLY A 19 -14.50 -3.33 16.58
N ASP A 20 -13.61 -3.26 15.57
CA ASP A 20 -12.19 -2.95 15.76
C ASP A 20 -11.79 -1.64 15.07
N PHE A 21 -10.77 -0.97 15.63
CA PHE A 21 -10.07 0.11 14.96
C PHE A 21 -8.85 -0.46 14.23
N ASN A 22 -8.67 -0.11 12.97
CA ASN A 22 -7.51 -0.46 12.19
C ASN A 22 -7.30 0.58 11.06
N VAL A 23 -6.04 0.91 10.82
CA VAL A 23 -5.57 1.77 9.72
C VAL A 23 -4.29 1.19 9.13
N GLN A 24 -4.29 0.99 7.82
CA GLN A 24 -3.21 0.28 7.12
C GLN A 24 -3.13 0.70 5.65
N GLY A 25 -2.00 0.39 5.02
CA GLY A 25 -1.74 0.67 3.62
C GLY A 25 -1.81 2.16 3.26
N PRO A 26 -0.97 3.03 3.84
CA PRO A 26 -0.90 4.41 3.41
C PRO A 26 -0.51 4.48 1.93
N SER A 27 -1.13 5.40 1.20
CA SER A 27 -0.70 5.85 -0.11
C SER A 27 -0.89 7.35 -0.20
N VAL A 28 0.21 8.06 -0.42
CA VAL A 28 0.27 9.52 -0.36
C VAL A 28 0.67 10.07 -1.71
N ILE A 29 -0.08 11.04 -2.20
CA ILE A 29 0.25 11.79 -3.40
C ILE A 29 0.23 13.29 -3.10
N ARG A 30 1.08 14.04 -3.80
CA ARG A 30 0.83 15.47 -3.96
C ARG A 30 -0.47 15.65 -4.73
N CYS A 31 -1.33 16.56 -4.29
CA CYS A 31 -2.60 16.83 -4.93
C CYS A 31 -2.34 17.37 -6.36
N PRO A 32 -2.80 16.68 -7.41
CA PRO A 32 -2.60 17.14 -8.78
C PRO A 32 -3.31 18.48 -9.02
N THR A 33 -2.66 19.36 -9.78
CA THR A 33 -3.15 20.73 -10.02
C THR A 33 -4.47 20.78 -10.81
N TRP A 34 -4.84 19.68 -11.48
CA TRP A 34 -6.09 19.55 -12.23
C TRP A 34 -7.25 18.99 -11.40
N LEU A 35 -7.03 18.55 -10.16
CA LEU A 35 -8.12 18.07 -9.31
C LEU A 35 -9.08 19.21 -8.94
N PRO A 36 -10.40 19.00 -9.03
CA PRO A 36 -11.38 19.97 -8.58
C PRO A 36 -11.44 20.02 -7.04
N ASP A 37 -11.54 21.24 -6.49
CA ASP A 37 -11.76 21.48 -5.05
C ASP A 37 -10.82 20.67 -4.12
N PRO A 38 -9.49 20.90 -4.23
CA PRO A 38 -8.48 20.13 -3.51
C PRO A 38 -8.61 20.36 -1.99
N PRO A 39 -8.75 19.30 -1.18
CA PRO A 39 -8.90 19.42 0.27
C PRO A 39 -7.59 19.76 1.01
N GLY A 40 -6.46 19.77 0.30
CA GLY A 40 -5.12 20.11 0.81
C GLY A 40 -4.04 19.87 -0.25
N ALA A 41 -2.80 20.25 0.04
CA ALA A 41 -1.68 20.04 -0.87
C ALA A 41 -1.30 18.55 -1.06
N TYR A 42 -1.64 17.68 -0.12
CA TYR A 42 -1.38 16.25 -0.14
C TYR A 42 -2.63 15.45 0.20
N LEU A 43 -2.78 14.31 -0.44
CA LEU A 43 -3.87 13.34 -0.23
C LEU A 43 -3.28 12.05 0.31
N LEU A 44 -3.90 11.50 1.36
CA LEU A 44 -3.55 10.21 1.96
C LEU A 44 -4.74 9.27 1.84
N TYR A 45 -4.56 8.20 1.08
CA TYR A 45 -5.48 7.08 0.98
C TYR A 45 -5.03 5.96 1.91
N PHE A 46 -5.96 5.39 2.66
CA PHE A 46 -5.68 4.31 3.60
C PHE A 46 -6.96 3.51 3.89
N ALA A 47 -6.84 2.35 4.51
CA ALA A 47 -7.98 1.46 4.74
C ALA A 47 -7.93 0.81 6.11
N HIS A 48 -9.03 0.18 6.49
CA HIS A 48 -9.03 -0.86 7.51
C HIS A 48 -8.66 -2.19 6.85
N HIS A 49 -7.80 -3.00 7.47
CA HIS A 49 -7.29 -4.26 6.90
C HIS A 49 -8.38 -5.18 6.35
N ARG A 50 -9.51 -5.24 7.07
CA ARG A 50 -10.70 -6.01 6.69
C ARG A 50 -11.93 -5.12 6.43
N GLY A 51 -11.71 -3.87 6.01
CA GLY A 51 -12.77 -2.88 5.91
C GLY A 51 -13.50 -2.89 4.57
N PHE A 52 -14.71 -2.36 4.57
CA PHE A 52 -15.56 -2.24 3.38
C PHE A 52 -15.22 -1.02 2.52
N SER A 53 -14.33 -0.12 2.96
CA SER A 53 -14.07 1.13 2.26
C SER A 53 -12.63 1.62 2.38
N ILE A 54 -12.17 2.27 1.30
CA ILE A 54 -10.96 3.09 1.30
C ILE A 54 -11.32 4.50 1.77
N ARG A 55 -10.43 5.10 2.55
CA ARG A 55 -10.60 6.39 3.23
C ARG A 55 -9.63 7.41 2.65
N LEU A 56 -9.97 8.69 2.77
CA LEU A 56 -9.17 9.82 2.33
C LEU A 56 -8.97 10.82 3.48
N ALA A 57 -7.72 11.18 3.73
CA ALA A 57 -7.32 12.32 4.53
C ALA A 57 -6.51 13.32 3.70
N ALA A 58 -6.42 14.56 4.15
CA ALA A 58 -5.65 15.62 3.48
C ALA A 58 -4.82 16.44 4.47
N SER A 59 -3.76 17.05 3.93
CA SER A 59 -2.85 17.93 4.66
C SER A 59 -2.19 18.92 3.69
N ASP A 60 -1.74 20.06 4.20
CA ASP A 60 -0.91 21.02 3.45
C ASP A 60 0.60 20.74 3.58
N ARG A 61 0.98 19.76 4.41
CA ARG A 61 2.37 19.36 4.67
C ARG A 61 2.50 17.84 4.73
N PRO A 62 3.61 17.22 4.26
CA PRO A 62 3.79 15.78 4.34
C PRO A 62 3.66 15.22 5.77
N ALA A 63 4.23 15.92 6.74
CA ALA A 63 4.20 15.57 8.16
C ALA A 63 2.85 15.84 8.87
N GLY A 64 1.88 16.47 8.19
CA GLY A 64 0.63 16.89 8.79
C GLY A 64 0.63 18.34 9.33
N PRO A 65 -0.43 18.73 10.07
CA PRO A 65 -1.52 17.89 10.55
C PRO A 65 -2.43 17.38 9.44
N TRP A 66 -2.86 16.13 9.54
CA TRP A 66 -3.81 15.51 8.62
C TRP A 66 -5.23 15.56 9.19
N HIS A 67 -6.21 15.69 8.31
CA HIS A 67 -7.63 15.62 8.67
C HIS A 67 -8.38 14.67 7.74
N LEU A 68 -9.36 13.95 8.29
CA LEU A 68 -10.20 13.06 7.49
C LEU A 68 -11.10 13.90 6.56
N VAL A 69 -11.11 13.54 5.28
CA VAL A 69 -11.94 14.16 4.23
C VAL A 69 -13.12 13.28 3.89
N SER A 70 -12.89 11.97 3.73
CA SER A 70 -13.94 10.98 3.46
C SER A 70 -13.57 9.65 4.10
N SER A 71 -14.56 8.95 4.64
CA SER A 71 -14.40 7.57 5.08
C SER A 71 -14.74 6.55 3.98
N ASP A 72 -15.19 7.00 2.81
CA ASP A 72 -15.67 6.12 1.74
C ASP A 72 -15.41 6.76 0.36
N VAL A 73 -14.21 6.55 -0.17
CA VAL A 73 -13.86 6.95 -1.55
C VAL A 73 -13.91 5.78 -2.54
N LEU A 74 -13.89 4.56 -2.04
CA LEU A 74 -14.08 3.31 -2.80
C LEU A 74 -14.73 2.30 -1.85
N ASN A 75 -15.95 1.88 -2.17
CA ASN A 75 -16.68 0.88 -1.39
C ASN A 75 -16.52 -0.51 -2.02
N ALA A 76 -16.41 -1.56 -1.20
CA ALA A 76 -16.33 -2.94 -1.68
C ALA A 76 -17.54 -3.35 -2.54
N GLY A 77 -18.72 -2.77 -2.26
CA GLY A 77 -19.92 -2.99 -3.06
C GLY A 77 -19.85 -2.40 -4.47
N ASP A 78 -19.07 -1.33 -4.69
CA ASP A 78 -18.86 -0.74 -6.03
C ASP A 78 -18.04 -1.69 -6.95
N ALA A 79 -17.37 -2.70 -6.39
CA ALA A 79 -16.60 -3.70 -7.12
C ALA A 79 -17.39 -4.99 -7.42
N ALA A 80 -18.69 -5.05 -7.12
CA ALA A 80 -19.52 -6.20 -7.47
C ALA A 80 -19.72 -6.32 -9.00
N PRO A 81 -19.80 -7.55 -9.57
CA PRO A 81 -19.71 -8.85 -8.91
C PRO A 81 -18.26 -9.39 -8.81
N ILE A 82 -17.25 -8.61 -9.20
CA ILE A 82 -15.84 -9.01 -9.16
C ILE A 82 -15.44 -9.33 -7.72
N LEU A 83 -15.82 -8.48 -6.75
CA LEU A 83 -15.88 -8.83 -5.34
C LEU A 83 -17.29 -9.34 -5.02
N PRO A 84 -17.47 -10.65 -4.70
CA PRO A 84 -18.78 -11.19 -4.38
C PRO A 84 -19.32 -10.57 -3.09
N THR A 85 -20.51 -9.95 -3.15
CA THR A 85 -21.10 -9.23 -2.01
C THR A 85 -21.50 -10.13 -0.85
N ASP A 86 -21.63 -11.43 -1.09
CA ASP A 86 -21.92 -12.47 -0.10
C ASP A 86 -20.66 -13.15 0.47
N HIS A 87 -19.46 -12.74 0.04
CA HIS A 87 -18.21 -13.27 0.57
C HIS A 87 -18.05 -12.89 2.04
N THR A 88 -17.76 -13.88 2.91
CA THR A 88 -17.67 -13.68 4.37
C THR A 88 -16.57 -12.73 4.80
N ASN A 89 -15.53 -12.60 3.97
CA ASN A 89 -14.43 -11.65 4.12
C ASN A 89 -14.48 -10.54 3.05
N LEU A 90 -15.65 -10.07 2.63
CA LEU A 90 -15.73 -8.94 1.69
C LEU A 90 -15.00 -7.72 2.28
N HIS A 91 -14.00 -7.20 1.56
CA HIS A 91 -13.24 -6.02 1.95
C HIS A 91 -12.52 -5.40 0.74
N VAL A 92 -12.08 -4.14 0.91
CA VAL A 92 -11.13 -3.45 0.04
C VAL A 92 -10.03 -2.84 0.89
N ALA A 93 -8.76 -3.09 0.54
CA ALA A 93 -7.65 -2.65 1.37
C ALA A 93 -6.37 -2.36 0.56
N SER A 94 -5.39 -1.79 1.28
CA SER A 94 -4.04 -1.40 0.82
C SER A 94 -4.03 -0.63 -0.49
N PRO A 95 -4.64 0.56 -0.52
CA PRO A 95 -4.64 1.36 -1.73
C PRO A 95 -3.20 1.74 -2.12
N ASP A 96 -2.95 1.80 -3.42
CA ASP A 96 -1.78 2.42 -4.05
C ASP A 96 -2.27 3.37 -5.14
N VAL A 97 -2.16 4.68 -4.91
CA VAL A 97 -2.63 5.72 -5.82
C VAL A 97 -1.47 6.29 -6.61
N GLN A 98 -1.65 6.31 -7.93
CA GLN A 98 -0.73 6.86 -8.91
C GLN A 98 -1.45 7.96 -9.71
N VAL A 99 -0.71 8.99 -10.08
CA VAL A 99 -1.22 10.14 -10.84
C VAL A 99 -0.89 9.94 -12.31
N ASP A 100 -1.91 9.87 -13.17
CA ASP A 100 -1.77 10.04 -14.61
C ASP A 100 -2.02 11.51 -14.97
N GLU A 101 -0.93 12.27 -15.12
CA GLU A 101 -0.97 13.70 -15.43
C GLU A 101 -1.48 13.99 -16.86
N GLU A 102 -1.19 13.11 -17.82
CA GLU A 102 -1.62 13.28 -19.21
C GLU A 102 -3.12 13.01 -19.34
N GLY A 103 -3.58 11.89 -18.79
CA GLY A 103 -4.99 11.50 -18.76
C GLY A 103 -5.83 12.23 -17.71
N ARG A 104 -5.22 13.05 -16.85
CA ARG A 104 -5.85 13.74 -15.71
C ARG A 104 -6.74 12.81 -14.90
N THR A 105 -6.17 11.67 -14.56
CA THR A 105 -6.87 10.58 -13.88
C THR A 105 -6.00 10.07 -12.76
N LEU A 106 -6.61 9.78 -11.61
CA LEU A 106 -5.98 9.01 -10.56
C LEU A 106 -6.27 7.53 -10.79
N ARG A 107 -5.24 6.71 -10.64
CA ARG A 107 -5.34 5.25 -10.66
C ARG A 107 -5.09 4.74 -9.25
N MET A 108 -5.98 3.91 -8.74
CA MET A 108 -5.81 3.21 -7.47
C MET A 108 -5.73 1.73 -7.74
N THR A 109 -4.66 1.06 -7.32
CA THR A 109 -4.72 -0.39 -7.10
C THR A 109 -5.18 -0.64 -5.67
N PHE A 110 -5.95 -1.70 -5.48
CA PHE A 110 -6.46 -2.14 -4.17
C PHE A 110 -6.70 -3.64 -4.23
N HIS A 111 -6.86 -4.32 -3.10
CA HIS A 111 -7.12 -5.77 -3.11
C HIS A 111 -8.35 -6.17 -2.31
N GLY A 112 -8.83 -7.38 -2.60
CA GLY A 112 -9.90 -8.06 -1.88
C GLY A 112 -10.01 -9.53 -2.33
N HIS A 113 -11.01 -10.25 -1.81
CA HIS A 113 -11.33 -11.60 -2.27
C HIS A 113 -12.16 -11.55 -3.54
N VAL A 114 -11.50 -11.72 -4.68
CA VAL A 114 -12.14 -11.68 -6.01
C VAL A 114 -12.82 -13.01 -6.35
N SER A 115 -13.81 -12.95 -7.24
CA SER A 115 -14.47 -14.13 -7.78
C SER A 115 -13.50 -15.00 -8.60
N PRO A 116 -13.75 -16.32 -8.71
CA PRO A 116 -12.90 -17.20 -9.51
C PRO A 116 -12.78 -16.76 -10.98
N SER A 117 -13.81 -16.15 -11.56
CA SER A 117 -13.74 -15.62 -12.93
C SER A 117 -12.80 -14.43 -13.07
N ALA A 118 -12.63 -13.63 -12.01
CA ALA A 118 -11.76 -12.47 -12.04
C ALA A 118 -10.30 -12.80 -11.65
N GLY A 119 -10.09 -13.72 -10.71
CA GLY A 119 -8.75 -14.04 -10.17
C GLY A 119 -8.18 -15.40 -10.56
N GLY A 120 -8.99 -16.35 -11.06
CA GLY A 120 -8.58 -17.75 -11.20
C GLY A 120 -7.48 -18.03 -12.24
N HIS A 121 -7.04 -17.02 -12.99
CA HIS A 121 -5.90 -17.10 -13.89
C HIS A 121 -4.56 -16.77 -13.21
N LEU A 122 -4.61 -16.20 -12.00
CA LEU A 122 -3.46 -15.84 -11.20
C LEU A 122 -3.07 -17.01 -10.28
N PRO A 123 -1.77 -17.20 -9.98
CA PRO A 123 -1.32 -18.20 -9.03
C PRO A 123 -1.87 -17.87 -7.63
N SER A 124 -2.45 -18.88 -7.00
CA SER A 124 -2.87 -18.79 -5.60
C SER A 124 -1.68 -18.89 -4.66
N TRP A 125 -1.79 -18.18 -3.55
CA TRP A 125 -0.79 -18.11 -2.48
C TRP A 125 -0.75 -19.38 -1.60
N GLY A 126 -0.80 -20.57 -2.21
CA GLY A 126 -1.21 -21.86 -1.63
C GLY A 126 -0.65 -22.29 -0.26
N THR A 127 0.40 -21.64 0.24
CA THR A 127 0.86 -21.69 1.63
C THR A 127 -0.17 -21.11 2.63
N TYR A 128 -0.90 -20.07 2.23
CA TYR A 128 -1.95 -19.41 3.03
C TYR A 128 -3.25 -19.21 2.22
N PRO A 129 -4.02 -20.29 1.99
CA PRO A 129 -5.21 -20.24 1.13
C PRO A 129 -6.30 -19.29 1.65
N THR A 130 -6.32 -18.97 2.95
CA THR A 130 -7.24 -17.98 3.53
C THR A 130 -6.91 -16.53 3.16
N TYR A 131 -5.71 -16.28 2.64
CA TYR A 131 -5.24 -14.98 2.18
C TYR A 131 -5.18 -14.89 0.66
N ASP A 132 -5.91 -15.76 -0.04
CA ASP A 132 -6.04 -15.72 -1.50
C ASP A 132 -6.88 -14.51 -1.92
N GLN A 133 -6.18 -13.39 -2.03
CA GLN A 133 -6.67 -12.05 -2.34
C GLN A 133 -5.91 -11.56 -3.55
N HIS A 134 -6.58 -10.78 -4.38
CA HIS A 134 -6.00 -10.29 -5.61
C HIS A 134 -6.22 -8.81 -5.79
N THR A 135 -5.34 -8.19 -6.56
CA THR A 135 -5.34 -6.76 -6.81
C THR A 135 -6.25 -6.42 -7.99
N LEU A 136 -7.08 -5.40 -7.80
CA LEU A 136 -7.92 -4.75 -8.80
C LEU A 136 -7.45 -3.31 -9.02
N VAL A 137 -7.98 -2.68 -10.08
CA VAL A 137 -7.71 -1.29 -10.41
C VAL A 137 -9.01 -0.49 -10.39
N ALA A 138 -8.97 0.71 -9.85
CA ALA A 138 -10.02 1.72 -9.92
C ALA A 138 -9.46 3.05 -10.41
N THR A 139 -10.31 3.89 -11.00
CA THR A 139 -9.92 5.22 -11.48
C THR A 139 -10.80 6.31 -10.90
N SER A 140 -10.27 7.52 -10.82
CA SER A 140 -10.99 8.71 -10.35
C SER A 140 -10.54 9.97 -11.08
N GLY A 141 -11.48 10.87 -11.38
CA GLY A 141 -11.18 12.22 -11.88
C GLY A 141 -11.21 13.30 -10.80
N ASP A 142 -11.64 12.97 -9.58
CA ASP A 142 -11.82 13.93 -8.48
C ASP A 142 -11.11 13.54 -7.16
N GLY A 143 -10.54 12.33 -7.10
CA GLY A 143 -9.88 11.78 -5.93
C GLY A 143 -10.78 11.49 -4.73
N ARG A 144 -12.10 11.67 -4.88
CA ARG A 144 -13.12 11.46 -3.84
C ARG A 144 -14.04 10.30 -4.13
N ARG A 145 -14.17 9.90 -5.41
CA ARG A 145 -14.86 8.67 -5.82
C ARG A 145 -14.00 7.91 -6.82
N PHE A 146 -13.59 6.71 -6.44
CA PHE A 146 -12.91 5.77 -7.32
C PHE A 146 -13.91 4.73 -7.81
N LEU A 147 -13.85 4.43 -9.12
CA LEU A 147 -14.68 3.42 -9.76
C LEU A 147 -13.79 2.28 -10.22
N PRO A 148 -14.02 1.03 -9.75
CA PRO A 148 -13.34 -0.14 -10.28
C PRO A 148 -13.48 -0.25 -11.80
N LEU A 149 -12.45 -0.74 -12.48
CA LEU A 149 -12.50 -0.95 -13.92
C LEU A 149 -13.60 -1.98 -14.25
N PRO A 150 -14.49 -1.69 -15.22
CA PRO A 150 -15.48 -2.66 -15.69
C PRO A 150 -14.81 -3.92 -16.21
N ASP A 151 -15.34 -5.08 -15.83
CA ASP A 151 -14.81 -6.40 -16.24
C ASP A 151 -13.32 -6.63 -15.95
N GLY A 152 -12.71 -5.79 -15.09
CA GLY A 152 -11.28 -5.80 -14.83
C GLY A 152 -10.86 -7.12 -14.20
N PRO A 153 -10.12 -8.01 -14.92
CA PRO A 153 -9.53 -9.16 -14.27
C PRO A 153 -8.59 -8.65 -13.18
N ALA A 154 -8.43 -9.45 -12.13
CA ALA A 154 -7.40 -9.13 -11.16
C ALA A 154 -6.03 -9.08 -11.86
N ILE A 155 -5.21 -8.10 -11.50
CA ILE A 155 -3.98 -7.79 -12.25
C ILE A 155 -2.73 -8.46 -11.67
N SER A 156 -2.78 -8.89 -10.41
CA SER A 156 -1.66 -9.47 -9.69
C SER A 156 -2.13 -10.03 -8.33
N PRO A 157 -1.26 -10.70 -7.55
CA PRO A 157 -1.56 -10.99 -6.15
C PRO A 157 -1.79 -9.70 -5.36
N SER A 158 -2.33 -9.82 -4.15
CA SER A 158 -2.62 -8.69 -3.26
C SER A 158 -1.39 -7.83 -2.94
N TYR A 159 -1.66 -6.61 -2.46
CA TYR A 159 -0.64 -5.63 -2.01
C TYR A 159 0.30 -5.13 -3.11
N HIS A 160 -0.23 -4.94 -4.31
CA HIS A 160 0.50 -4.38 -5.45
C HIS A 160 0.97 -2.95 -5.18
N ARG A 161 2.29 -2.72 -5.24
CA ARG A 161 2.87 -1.38 -5.39
C ARG A 161 3.36 -1.16 -6.80
N GLY A 162 2.79 -0.18 -7.49
CA GLY A 162 3.15 0.07 -8.88
C GLY A 162 4.24 1.13 -9.03
N PHE A 163 5.02 1.01 -10.09
CA PHE A 163 6.04 1.98 -10.48
C PHE A 163 6.25 1.95 -12.00
N ALA A 164 6.64 3.07 -12.59
CA ALA A 164 6.94 3.16 -14.02
C ALA A 164 8.45 3.07 -14.26
N TRP A 165 8.86 2.28 -15.25
CA TRP A 165 10.26 2.16 -15.67
C TRP A 165 10.36 1.79 -17.15
N ASP A 166 11.21 2.49 -17.90
CA ASP A 166 11.55 2.21 -19.31
C ASP A 166 10.33 1.95 -20.23
N GLY A 167 9.28 2.77 -20.08
CA GLY A 167 8.05 2.69 -20.88
C GLY A 167 7.07 1.60 -20.45
N TRP A 168 7.33 0.90 -19.34
CA TRP A 168 6.45 -0.11 -18.77
C TRP A 168 5.93 0.30 -17.39
N TRP A 169 4.78 -0.25 -17.03
CA TRP A 169 4.22 -0.21 -15.69
C TRP A 169 4.55 -1.51 -14.98
N TYR A 170 5.29 -1.45 -13.88
CA TYR A 170 5.61 -2.59 -13.06
C TYR A 170 4.78 -2.61 -11.79
N GLY A 171 4.67 -3.79 -11.19
CA GLY A 171 4.10 -4.00 -9.87
C GLY A 171 4.97 -4.93 -9.04
N LEU A 172 5.09 -4.62 -7.75
CA LEU A 172 5.63 -5.54 -6.74
C LEU A 172 4.51 -5.91 -5.77
N SER A 173 3.99 -7.12 -5.90
CA SER A 173 2.93 -7.66 -5.04
C SER A 173 3.49 -8.58 -3.96
N MET A 174 2.74 -8.78 -2.87
CA MET A 174 3.16 -9.68 -1.80
C MET A 174 3.33 -11.13 -2.32
N PRO A 175 4.43 -11.84 -1.95
CA PRO A 175 5.46 -11.39 -1.00
C PRO A 175 6.49 -10.55 -1.71
N SER A 176 6.73 -10.82 -2.99
CA SER A 176 7.74 -10.15 -3.80
C SER A 176 7.54 -10.44 -5.29
N GLN A 177 6.30 -10.73 -5.71
CA GLN A 177 5.98 -11.10 -7.09
C GLN A 177 6.10 -9.87 -7.98
N LEU A 178 6.99 -9.90 -8.97
CA LEU A 178 7.04 -8.89 -10.02
C LEU A 178 5.99 -9.17 -11.09
N VAL A 179 5.30 -8.12 -11.51
CA VAL A 179 4.44 -8.13 -12.70
C VAL A 179 4.73 -6.89 -13.53
N ARG A 180 4.37 -6.89 -14.82
CA ARG A 180 4.43 -5.66 -15.64
C ARG A 180 3.30 -5.58 -16.65
N SER A 181 2.97 -4.37 -17.09
CA SER A 181 1.95 -4.08 -18.09
C SER A 181 2.39 -2.92 -18.96
N ALA A 182 1.91 -2.88 -20.21
CA ALA A 182 2.14 -1.75 -21.11
C ALA A 182 1.32 -0.51 -20.70
N ASP A 183 0.14 -0.69 -20.12
CA ASP A 183 -0.78 0.41 -19.75
C ASP A 183 -0.91 0.61 -18.22
N GLY A 184 -0.51 -0.40 -17.45
CA GLY A 184 -0.63 -0.47 -15.99
C GLY A 184 -2.07 -0.56 -15.46
N LEU A 185 -3.05 -0.80 -16.34
CA LEU A 185 -4.46 -1.02 -16.01
C LEU A 185 -4.85 -2.48 -16.16
N SER A 186 -4.27 -3.16 -17.16
CA SER A 186 -4.67 -4.50 -17.57
C SER A 186 -3.49 -5.28 -18.14
N GLY A 187 -3.71 -6.55 -18.52
CA GLY A 187 -2.73 -7.31 -19.31
C GLY A 187 -1.38 -7.49 -18.63
N PHE A 188 -1.36 -7.62 -17.30
CA PHE A 188 -0.11 -7.78 -16.57
C PHE A 188 0.54 -9.14 -16.84
N GLU A 189 1.79 -9.11 -17.25
CA GLU A 189 2.69 -10.25 -17.42
C GLU A 189 3.29 -10.64 -16.07
N TYR A 190 3.29 -11.94 -15.76
CA TYR A 190 3.93 -12.48 -14.55
C TYR A 190 5.43 -12.63 -14.74
N GLY A 191 6.18 -12.15 -13.73
CA GLY A 191 7.62 -12.23 -13.67
C GLY A 191 8.15 -13.19 -12.61
N PRO A 192 9.45 -13.12 -12.32
CA PRO A 192 10.02 -13.80 -11.16
C PRO A 192 9.56 -13.16 -9.84
N THR A 193 9.72 -13.90 -8.76
CA THR A 193 9.69 -13.35 -7.40
C THR A 193 11.05 -12.71 -7.10
N LEU A 194 11.05 -11.46 -6.64
CA LEU A 194 12.28 -10.69 -6.39
C LEU A 194 13.07 -11.20 -5.19
N PHE A 195 12.41 -11.80 -4.20
CA PHE A 195 13.02 -12.36 -2.99
C PHE A 195 12.58 -13.81 -2.81
N ASP A 196 13.50 -14.67 -2.40
CA ASP A 196 13.19 -16.02 -1.93
C ASP A 196 12.81 -16.01 -0.44
N ASP A 197 11.77 -15.23 -0.12
CA ASP A 197 11.26 -15.10 1.25
C ASP A 197 9.75 -14.89 1.24
N VAL A 198 9.03 -15.94 1.64
CA VAL A 198 7.57 -15.92 1.70
C VAL A 198 7.06 -15.02 2.82
N GLU A 199 7.85 -14.72 3.86
CA GLU A 199 7.43 -13.94 5.03
C GLU A 199 7.46 -12.43 4.82
N ILE A 200 8.02 -11.96 3.70
CA ILE A 200 7.91 -10.54 3.31
C ILE A 200 6.43 -10.16 3.16
N ARG A 201 6.09 -9.01 3.76
CA ARG A 201 4.76 -8.39 3.68
C ARG A 201 4.75 -7.30 2.60
N HIS A 202 3.89 -6.31 2.80
CA HIS A 202 3.75 -5.12 1.98
C HIS A 202 5.11 -4.45 1.77
N SER A 203 5.33 -4.05 0.52
CA SER A 203 6.46 -3.22 0.14
C SER A 203 6.00 -1.77 -0.05
N GLY A 204 6.96 -0.86 -0.04
CA GLY A 204 6.90 0.49 -0.60
C GLY A 204 8.04 0.61 -1.61
N VAL A 205 7.80 1.31 -2.72
CA VAL A 205 8.75 1.38 -3.83
C VAL A 205 8.94 2.80 -4.31
N LEU A 206 10.15 3.12 -4.77
CA LEU A 206 10.48 4.39 -5.42
C LEU A 206 11.55 4.15 -6.49
N VAL A 207 11.31 4.66 -7.69
CA VAL A 207 12.34 4.70 -8.75
C VAL A 207 13.21 5.93 -8.53
N ASP A 208 14.51 5.72 -8.32
CA ASP A 208 15.53 6.74 -8.10
C ASP A 208 16.66 6.59 -9.12
N GLY A 209 16.60 7.38 -10.19
CA GLY A 209 17.45 7.16 -11.36
C GLY A 209 17.15 5.79 -11.98
N HIS A 210 18.12 4.88 -11.96
CA HIS A 210 17.95 3.49 -12.43
C HIS A 210 17.87 2.47 -11.29
N HIS A 211 17.66 2.92 -10.05
CA HIS A 211 17.50 2.04 -8.92
C HIS A 211 16.04 2.03 -8.45
N LEU A 212 15.47 0.85 -8.28
CA LEU A 212 14.25 0.69 -7.49
C LEU A 212 14.65 0.57 -6.03
N ARG A 213 14.33 1.59 -5.23
CA ARG A 213 14.43 1.51 -3.78
C ARG A 213 13.18 0.81 -3.26
N ILE A 214 13.39 -0.17 -2.38
CA ILE A 214 12.31 -1.00 -1.83
C ILE A 214 12.42 -0.95 -0.32
N TRP A 215 11.29 -0.70 0.33
CA TRP A 215 11.12 -0.84 1.77
C TRP A 215 10.10 -1.93 2.03
N PHE A 216 10.34 -2.79 3.00
CA PHE A 216 9.43 -3.88 3.32
C PHE A 216 9.52 -4.28 4.79
N THR A 217 8.59 -5.13 5.22
CA THR A 217 8.56 -5.72 6.56
C THR A 217 8.40 -7.23 6.44
N ARG A 218 8.65 -7.98 7.51
CA ARG A 218 8.59 -9.45 7.50
C ARG A 218 7.72 -9.93 8.66
N ALA A 219 6.78 -10.83 8.36
CA ALA A 219 6.03 -11.52 9.40
C ALA A 219 6.99 -12.39 10.23
N GLY A 220 6.72 -12.50 11.52
CA GLY A 220 7.54 -13.26 12.48
C GLY A 220 8.75 -12.51 13.03
N ASP A 221 9.11 -11.34 12.49
CA ASP A 221 10.14 -10.49 13.08
C ASP A 221 9.68 -9.91 14.44
N ALA A 222 10.65 -9.67 15.34
CA ALA A 222 10.42 -9.16 16.69
C ALA A 222 11.54 -8.14 17.09
N PRO A 223 11.25 -6.83 17.13
CA PRO A 223 10.02 -6.21 16.64
C PRO A 223 9.94 -6.30 15.12
N GLU A 224 8.72 -6.24 14.59
CA GLU A 224 8.54 -6.05 13.15
C GLU A 224 9.01 -4.64 12.78
N ARG A 225 9.93 -4.57 11.82
CA ARG A 225 10.70 -3.36 11.49
C ARG A 225 10.79 -3.20 9.98
N ILE A 226 10.96 -1.97 9.53
CA ILE A 226 11.11 -1.64 8.11
C ILE A 226 12.56 -1.89 7.71
N MET A 227 12.72 -2.82 6.76
CA MET A 227 13.93 -3.10 6.04
C MET A 227 13.94 -2.32 4.73
N GLY A 228 15.12 -2.10 4.17
CA GLY A 228 15.30 -1.42 2.88
C GLY A 228 16.41 -2.07 2.05
N CYS A 229 16.21 -2.12 0.74
CA CYS A 229 17.21 -2.55 -0.24
C CYS A 229 17.02 -1.78 -1.55
N GLN A 230 17.87 -2.09 -2.54
CA GLN A 230 17.72 -1.53 -3.88
C GLN A 230 17.95 -2.58 -4.96
N VAL A 231 17.36 -2.37 -6.13
CA VAL A 231 17.52 -3.18 -7.34
C VAL A 231 17.99 -2.28 -8.47
N ASP A 232 19.02 -2.69 -9.21
CA ASP A 232 19.38 -2.03 -10.49
C ASP A 232 18.36 -2.43 -11.56
N LEU A 233 17.62 -1.46 -12.08
CA LEU A 233 16.53 -1.67 -13.03
C LEU A 233 17.02 -1.83 -14.48
N ARG A 234 18.31 -1.69 -14.75
CA ARG A 234 18.86 -1.84 -16.10
C ARG A 234 18.87 -3.32 -16.51
N GLY A 235 18.73 -3.55 -17.82
CA GLY A 235 18.72 -4.90 -18.38
C GLY A 235 17.34 -5.55 -18.31
N ASP A 236 17.31 -6.88 -18.42
CA ASP A 236 16.07 -7.64 -18.41
C ASP A 236 15.51 -7.73 -16.98
N TRP A 237 14.26 -7.30 -16.82
CA TRP A 237 13.53 -7.32 -15.55
C TRP A 237 13.40 -8.72 -14.93
N THR A 238 13.49 -9.78 -15.73
CA THR A 238 13.50 -11.16 -15.24
C THR A 238 14.79 -11.53 -14.50
N GLY A 239 15.85 -10.74 -14.65
CA GLY A 239 17.15 -10.92 -13.99
C GLY A 239 17.41 -9.96 -12.82
N TRP A 240 16.45 -9.11 -12.46
CA TRP A 240 16.60 -8.17 -11.36
C TRP A 240 16.82 -8.87 -10.03
N THR A 241 17.81 -8.40 -9.26
CA THR A 241 18.20 -8.96 -7.96
C THR A 241 18.35 -7.84 -6.93
N PRO A 242 17.78 -7.98 -5.73
CA PRO A 242 17.92 -6.98 -4.68
C PRO A 242 19.31 -7.01 -4.05
N SER A 243 19.77 -5.86 -3.57
CA SER A 243 20.91 -5.78 -2.66
C SER A 243 20.55 -6.42 -1.32
N GLU A 244 21.57 -6.69 -0.49
CA GLU A 244 21.35 -7.14 0.88
C GLU A 244 20.45 -6.13 1.64
N PRO A 245 19.35 -6.58 2.27
CA PRO A 245 18.49 -5.71 3.03
C PRO A 245 19.16 -5.15 4.29
N VAL A 246 18.96 -3.86 4.55
CA VAL A 246 19.42 -3.19 5.77
C VAL A 246 18.23 -2.66 6.55
N GLU A 247 18.37 -2.59 7.87
CA GLU A 247 17.31 -2.03 8.71
C GLU A 247 17.24 -0.51 8.51
N VAL A 248 16.03 0.01 8.27
CA VAL A 248 15.76 1.44 8.06
C VAL A 248 15.07 2.06 9.27
N LEU A 249 14.03 1.40 9.79
CA LEU A 249 13.23 1.93 10.89
C LEU A 249 12.71 0.80 11.78
N ARG A 250 12.80 1.00 13.10
CA ARG A 250 12.13 0.18 14.12
C ARG A 250 11.26 1.08 15.01
N PRO A 251 10.25 0.52 15.71
CA PRO A 251 9.49 1.26 16.71
C PRO A 251 10.42 1.93 17.74
N ALA A 252 10.15 3.19 18.04
CA ALA A 252 10.90 3.99 19.01
C ALA A 252 10.00 4.94 19.83
N GLU A 253 8.82 5.28 19.32
CA GLU A 253 7.82 6.10 20.02
C GLU A 253 6.74 5.22 20.67
N SER A 254 6.13 5.70 21.76
CA SER A 254 5.03 4.98 22.42
C SER A 254 3.84 4.71 21.49
N TRP A 255 3.53 5.64 20.58
CA TRP A 255 2.45 5.47 19.60
C TRP A 255 2.81 4.50 18.45
N GLU A 256 4.10 4.18 18.27
CA GLU A 256 4.56 3.10 17.40
C GLU A 256 4.49 1.73 18.07
N GLY A 257 4.19 1.68 19.37
CA GLY A 257 4.20 0.46 20.17
C GLY A 257 5.56 0.12 20.77
N ALA A 258 6.50 1.07 20.84
CA ALA A 258 7.85 0.82 21.35
C ALA A 258 7.90 0.32 22.81
N ASP A 259 6.90 0.70 23.61
CA ASP A 259 6.76 0.29 25.01
C ASP A 259 6.10 -1.10 25.18
N LEU A 260 5.64 -1.71 24.09
CA LEU A 260 4.99 -3.02 24.11
C LEU A 260 6.03 -4.15 24.04
N PRO A 261 5.67 -5.37 24.48
CA PRO A 261 6.56 -6.53 24.39
C PRO A 261 7.09 -6.76 22.98
N VAL A 262 8.37 -7.10 22.90
CA VAL A 262 9.04 -7.50 21.65
C VAL A 262 8.71 -8.98 21.40
N GLU A 263 7.70 -9.21 20.58
CA GLU A 263 7.19 -10.55 20.25
C GLU A 263 7.08 -10.75 18.73
N PRO A 264 7.25 -11.97 18.21
CA PRO A 264 7.04 -12.28 16.80
C PRO A 264 5.64 -11.88 16.33
N THR A 265 5.54 -11.19 15.18
CA THR A 265 4.24 -10.79 14.65
C THR A 265 3.60 -11.88 13.77
N THR A 266 2.32 -12.16 13.98
CA THR A 266 1.56 -13.14 13.18
C THR A 266 1.18 -12.56 11.81
N ARG A 267 1.27 -13.38 10.75
CA ARG A 267 0.75 -13.03 9.41
C ARG A 267 -0.73 -12.65 9.48
N GLY A 268 -1.11 -11.58 8.76
CA GLY A 268 -2.48 -11.07 8.71
C GLY A 268 -2.68 -9.83 9.59
N PRO A 269 -3.95 -9.48 9.88
CA PRO A 269 -4.28 -8.28 10.65
C PRO A 269 -3.84 -8.40 12.10
N ALA A 270 -3.52 -7.26 12.71
CA ALA A 270 -3.33 -7.17 14.15
C ALA A 270 -4.65 -6.77 14.84
N PHE A 271 -4.95 -7.43 15.97
CA PHE A 271 -6.16 -7.22 16.77
C PHE A 271 -5.90 -6.44 18.07
N HIS A 272 -4.64 -6.18 18.36
CA HIS A 272 -4.19 -5.38 19.49
C HIS A 272 -2.92 -4.62 19.08
N PRO A 273 -2.62 -3.48 19.72
CA PRO A 273 -1.36 -2.79 19.50
C PRO A 273 -0.16 -3.73 19.70
N GLN A 274 0.86 -3.60 18.84
CA GLN A 274 2.06 -4.44 18.84
C GLN A 274 3.33 -3.60 18.73
N ASN A 275 4.47 -4.13 19.18
CA ASN A 275 5.78 -3.53 18.91
C ASN A 275 6.19 -3.83 17.45
N GLY A 276 5.60 -3.12 16.49
CA GLY A 276 5.75 -3.44 15.07
C GLY A 276 5.31 -2.34 14.10
N LEU A 277 6.15 -2.08 13.10
CA LEU A 277 5.87 -1.22 11.95
C LEU A 277 5.50 -2.05 10.72
N ARG A 278 4.64 -1.54 9.84
CA ARG A 278 4.13 -2.23 8.64
C ARG A 278 3.90 -1.25 7.49
N ASP A 279 3.54 -1.78 6.33
CA ASP A 279 3.00 -1.06 5.17
C ASP A 279 3.77 0.20 4.76
N PRO A 280 5.08 0.09 4.48
CA PRO A 280 5.86 1.24 4.05
C PRO A 280 5.30 1.81 2.75
N PHE A 281 5.28 3.13 2.64
CA PHE A 281 4.96 3.88 1.43
C PHE A 281 5.87 5.11 1.35
N VAL A 282 6.37 5.44 0.17
CA VAL A 282 7.29 6.57 0.00
C VAL A 282 6.67 7.63 -0.89
N LEU A 283 6.64 8.86 -0.38
CA LEU A 283 6.40 10.06 -1.15
C LEU A 283 7.76 10.67 -1.50
N ASP A 284 8.00 10.92 -2.79
CA ASP A 284 9.08 11.79 -3.27
C ASP A 284 8.44 13.04 -3.86
N ASP A 285 8.67 14.19 -3.23
CA ASP A 285 8.12 15.48 -3.64
C ASP A 285 9.21 16.53 -3.63
N ASP A 286 9.54 17.06 -4.81
CA ASP A 286 10.60 18.07 -5.01
C ASP A 286 11.95 17.69 -4.36
N GLY A 287 12.30 16.39 -4.35
CA GLY A 287 13.55 15.87 -3.76
C GLY A 287 13.50 15.67 -2.25
N GLU A 288 12.39 16.00 -1.59
CA GLU A 288 12.14 15.61 -0.20
C GLU A 288 11.41 14.26 -0.14
N ARG A 289 12.06 13.27 0.47
CA ARG A 289 11.52 11.92 0.60
C ARG A 289 10.92 11.69 1.99
N TRP A 290 9.71 11.17 2.02
CA TRP A 290 8.96 10.88 3.24
C TRP A 290 8.50 9.42 3.22
N LEU A 291 8.85 8.67 4.27
CA LEU A 291 8.43 7.28 4.47
C LEU A 291 7.25 7.26 5.43
N TYR A 292 6.08 6.93 4.87
CA TYR A 292 4.85 6.62 5.61
C TYR A 292 4.81 5.14 5.96
N TYR A 293 4.16 4.80 7.06
CA TYR A 293 4.05 3.42 7.53
C TYR A 293 2.87 3.25 8.49
N ALA A 294 2.37 2.03 8.60
CA ALA A 294 1.51 1.61 9.68
C ALA A 294 2.33 1.34 10.94
N ALA A 295 1.80 1.76 12.08
CA ALA A 295 2.46 1.76 13.38
C ALA A 295 1.62 1.00 14.41
N ALA A 296 2.29 0.48 15.43
CA ALA A 296 1.71 -0.32 16.50
C ALA A 296 0.87 -1.51 16.00
N GLY A 297 1.23 -2.13 14.87
CA GLY A 297 0.41 -3.15 14.22
C GLY A 297 -0.92 -2.59 13.68
N GLU A 298 -0.88 -1.58 12.82
CA GLU A 298 -2.07 -1.01 12.14
C GLU A 298 -3.02 -0.23 13.07
N PHE A 299 -2.52 0.29 14.21
CA PHE A 299 -3.26 1.14 15.15
C PHE A 299 -2.94 2.64 15.02
N ALA A 300 -2.00 2.99 14.15
CA ALA A 300 -1.74 4.36 13.74
C ALA A 300 -1.05 4.35 12.37
N LEU A 301 -1.07 5.50 11.67
CA LEU A 301 -0.15 5.77 10.57
C LEU A 301 0.86 6.82 11.00
N GLY A 302 2.13 6.57 10.71
CA GLY A 302 3.25 7.45 10.98
C GLY A 302 3.96 7.91 9.71
N VAL A 303 4.80 8.93 9.85
CA VAL A 303 5.69 9.40 8.79
C VAL A 303 7.04 9.85 9.36
N VAL A 304 8.10 9.60 8.61
CA VAL A 304 9.46 10.09 8.89
C VAL A 304 10.06 10.66 7.60
N ARG A 305 10.81 11.76 7.71
CA ARG A 305 11.63 12.24 6.58
C ARG A 305 12.82 11.31 6.39
N LEU A 306 13.01 10.81 5.18
CA LEU A 306 14.20 10.04 4.82
C LEU A 306 15.39 10.98 4.61
N PRO A 307 16.63 10.53 4.93
CA PRO A 307 17.83 11.27 4.57
C PRO A 307 17.89 11.54 3.06
N GLU A 308 18.55 12.62 2.67
CA GLU A 308 18.86 12.85 1.25
C GLU A 308 19.61 11.64 0.68
N PRO A 309 19.34 11.26 -0.58
CA PRO A 309 20.11 10.20 -1.24
C PRO A 309 21.60 10.58 -1.23
N SER A 310 22.42 9.69 -0.67
CA SER A 310 23.88 9.75 -0.71
C SER A 310 24.42 9.50 -2.12
#